data_AF-A0A5T9KZC3-F1
#
_entry.id   AF-A0A5T9KZC3-F1
#
_cell.length_a   1.000
_cell.length_b   1.000
_cell.length_c   1.000
_cell.angle_alpha   90.00
_cell.angle_beta   90.00
_cell.angle_gamma   90.00
#
_symmetry.space_group_name_H-M   'P 1'
#
loop_
_entity.id
_entity.type
_entity.pdbx_description
1 polymer ?
#
loop_
_entity_poly.entity_id
_entity_poly.type
_entity_poly.pdbx_seq_one_letter_code
_entity_poly.pdbx_strand_id
1 'polypeptide(L)'
;MVILLKPLNWSPDGCRIETIEAGEHDEIPARAIEIAGQIGILAEAQTGSGEDIPSVPPLEPNPAPSQDAPTEPEPEPTVVTKPEKNAKK
;
A
#
# COMPACT_ATOMS: atom_id res chain seq x y z
N MET A 1 -2.74 31.04 -10.84
CA MET A 1 -3.86 31.06 -9.89
C MET A 1 -4.61 29.76 -10.01
N VAL A 2 -4.76 29.08 -8.87
CA VAL A 2 -5.41 27.78 -8.70
C VAL A 2 -6.62 28.01 -7.82
N ILE A 3 -7.78 27.47 -8.19
CA ILE A 3 -9.00 27.66 -7.40
C ILE A 3 -9.42 26.33 -6.81
N LEU A 4 -9.48 26.25 -5.48
CA LEU A 4 -10.00 25.10 -4.76
C LEU A 4 -11.48 25.31 -4.41
N LEU A 5 -12.34 24.38 -4.83
CA LEU A 5 -13.77 24.40 -4.54
C LEU A 5 -14.09 24.01 -3.09
N LYS A 6 -13.17 23.28 -2.45
CA LYS A 6 -13.26 22.74 -1.09
C LYS A 6 -11.88 22.79 -0.44
N PRO A 7 -11.78 22.79 0.91
CA PRO A 7 -10.50 22.71 1.58
C PRO A 7 -9.80 21.38 1.25
N LEU A 8 -8.51 21.45 0.90
CA LEU A 8 -7.66 20.30 0.59
C LEU A 8 -6.85 19.92 1.83
N ASN A 9 -7.04 18.71 2.34
CA ASN A 9 -6.12 18.09 3.30
C ASN A 9 -5.11 17.24 2.53
N TRP A 10 -3.83 17.58 2.60
CA TRP A 10 -2.77 16.89 1.87
C TRP A 10 -1.50 16.79 2.71
N SER A 11 -0.52 16.02 2.23
CA SER A 11 0.75 15.83 2.92
C SER A 11 1.91 16.03 1.96
N PRO A 12 2.84 16.97 2.20
CA PRO A 12 4.02 17.13 1.36
C PRO A 12 4.99 15.94 1.48
N ASP A 13 5.25 15.50 2.71
CA ASP A 13 6.22 14.42 3.01
C ASP A 13 5.56 13.08 3.38
N GLY A 14 4.23 13.02 3.35
CA GLY A 14 3.46 11.86 3.84
C GLY A 14 3.44 11.68 5.37
N CYS A 15 4.16 12.50 6.14
CA CYS A 15 4.15 12.45 7.61
C CYS A 15 3.23 13.48 8.28
N ARG A 16 2.95 14.61 7.63
CA ARG A 16 2.16 15.71 8.20
C ARG A 16 0.99 16.02 7.29
N ILE A 17 -0.18 16.27 7.86
CA ILE A 17 -1.35 16.73 7.11
C ILE A 17 -1.41 18.25 7.25
N GLU A 18 -1.42 18.93 6.11
CA GLU A 18 -1.65 20.36 5.97
C GLU A 18 -2.99 20.60 5.27
N THR A 19 -3.68 21.66 5.68
CA THR A 19 -4.96 22.06 5.11
C THR A 19 -4.78 23.33 4.30
N ILE A 20 -5.13 23.27 3.01
CA ILE A 20 -5.24 24.44 2.14
C ILE A 20 -6.71 24.80 2.03
N GLU A 21 -7.07 26.02 2.42
CA GLU A 21 -8.47 26.48 2.43
C GLU A 21 -9.06 26.54 1.01
N ALA A 22 -10.38 26.47 0.90
CA ALA A 22 -11.06 26.71 -0.38
C ALA A 22 -10.88 28.17 -0.83
N GLY A 23 -10.82 28.38 -2.15
CA GLY A 23 -10.68 29.70 -2.74
C GLY A 23 -9.54 29.80 -3.75
N GLU A 24 -9.21 31.03 -4.12
CA GLU A 24 -8.13 31.37 -5.03
C GLU A 24 -6.78 31.36 -4.31
N HIS A 25 -5.82 30.64 -4.87
CA HIS A 25 -4.45 30.58 -4.38
C HIS A 25 -3.47 30.88 -5.52
N ASP A 26 -2.51 31.75 -5.22
CA ASP A 26 -1.42 32.07 -6.15
C ASP A 26 -0.34 30.99 -6.18
N GLU A 27 -0.05 30.41 -5.02
CA GLU A 27 1.02 29.42 -4.85
C GLU A 27 0.49 28.17 -4.13
N ILE A 28 0.23 27.12 -4.89
CA ILE A 28 -0.01 25.76 -4.38
C ILE A 28 1.06 24.84 -4.96
N PRO A 29 1.67 23.97 -4.16
CA PRO A 29 2.64 23.00 -4.67
C PRO A 29 2.01 22.09 -5.73
N ALA A 30 2.74 21.83 -6.82
CA ALA A 30 2.25 21.06 -7.96
C ALA A 30 1.61 19.72 -7.55
N ARG A 31 2.23 19.02 -6.59
CA ARG A 31 1.72 17.77 -6.04
C ARG A 31 0.34 17.91 -5.39
N ALA A 32 0.07 19.02 -4.69
CA ALA A 32 -1.23 19.30 -4.09
C ALA A 32 -2.28 19.64 -5.15
N ILE A 33 -1.89 20.32 -6.23
CA ILE A 33 -2.76 20.59 -7.39
C ILE A 33 -3.19 19.27 -8.05
N GLU A 34 -2.25 18.35 -8.29
CA GLU A 34 -2.54 17.03 -8.83
C GLU A 34 -3.53 16.27 -7.96
N ILE A 35 -3.28 16.21 -6.64
CA ILE A 35 -4.18 15.56 -5.68
C ILE A 35 -5.57 16.21 -5.72
N ALA A 36 -5.64 17.55 -5.69
CA ALA A 36 -6.90 18.30 -5.78
C ALA A 36 -7.69 18.00 -7.06
N GLY A 37 -7.00 17.80 -8.19
CA GLY A 37 -7.58 17.34 -9.44
C GLY A 37 -8.10 15.90 -9.35
N GLN A 38 -7.31 14.98 -8.80
CA GLN A 38 -7.70 13.56 -8.63
C GLN A 38 -8.96 13.39 -7.77
N ILE A 39 -9.08 14.19 -6.70
CA ILE A 39 -10.26 14.15 -5.80
C ILE A 39 -11.40 15.08 -6.26
N GLY A 40 -11.24 15.78 -7.39
CA GLY A 40 -12.27 16.62 -8.00
C GLY A 40 -12.64 17.86 -7.20
N ILE A 41 -11.68 18.49 -6.52
CA ILE A 41 -11.88 19.76 -5.80
C ILE A 41 -11.17 20.95 -6.45
N LEU A 42 -10.40 20.73 -7.51
CA LEU A 42 -9.77 21.78 -8.30
C LEU A 42 -10.80 22.37 -9.29
N ALA A 43 -10.92 23.69 -9.36
CA ALA A 43 -11.88 24.38 -10.22
C ALA A 43 -11.32 24.61 -11.64
N GLU A 44 -11.10 23.55 -12.42
CA GLU A 44 -10.86 23.67 -13.86
C GLU A 44 -11.59 22.57 -14.63
N ALA A 45 -12.04 22.91 -15.84
CA ALA A 45 -13.15 22.31 -16.58
C ALA A 45 -13.15 20.78 -16.63
N GLN A 46 -14.32 20.17 -16.42
CA GLN A 46 -14.65 18.77 -16.71
C GLN A 46 -13.85 18.18 -17.89
N THR A 47 -12.70 17.59 -17.62
CA THR A 47 -12.18 16.48 -18.42
C THR A 47 -12.34 15.28 -17.52
N GLY A 48 -13.52 14.67 -17.64
CA GLY A 48 -13.93 13.56 -16.80
C GLY A 48 -12.92 12.43 -16.85
N SER A 49 -12.46 12.04 -15.67
CA SER A 49 -12.24 10.65 -15.31
C SER A 49 -12.56 10.58 -13.82
N GLY A 50 -13.84 10.39 -13.53
CA GLY A 50 -14.19 9.63 -12.35
C GLY A 50 -13.54 8.25 -12.45
N GLU A 51 -13.26 7.66 -11.29
CA GLU A 51 -12.74 6.30 -11.14
C GLU A 51 -11.22 6.13 -11.37
N ASP A 52 -10.41 6.63 -10.44
CA ASP A 52 -9.26 5.86 -9.96
C ASP A 52 -9.19 6.03 -8.43
N ILE A 53 -10.22 5.52 -7.75
CA ILE A 53 -9.93 4.87 -6.49
C ILE A 53 -8.90 3.80 -6.82
N PRO A 54 -7.71 3.74 -6.19
CA PRO A 54 -6.97 2.51 -6.23
C PRO A 54 -7.93 1.47 -5.63
N SER A 55 -8.42 0.54 -6.45
CA SER A 55 -8.83 -0.75 -5.92
C SER A 55 -7.61 -1.21 -5.16
N VAL A 56 -7.62 -0.98 -3.84
CA VAL A 56 -6.76 -1.70 -2.93
C VAL A 56 -6.92 -3.15 -3.36
N PRO A 57 -5.89 -3.82 -3.92
CA PRO A 57 -5.96 -5.25 -4.00
C PRO A 57 -6.25 -5.70 -2.56
N PRO A 58 -7.20 -6.62 -2.33
CA PRO A 58 -7.42 -7.09 -0.98
C PRO A 58 -6.05 -7.46 -0.43
N LEU A 59 -5.67 -6.84 0.70
CA LEU A 59 -4.55 -7.31 1.49
C LEU A 59 -4.90 -8.74 1.88
N GLU A 60 -4.52 -9.69 1.03
CA GLU A 60 -4.41 -11.06 1.45
C GLU A 60 -3.40 -11.02 2.59
N PRO A 61 -3.79 -11.46 3.80
CA PRO A 61 -2.95 -11.34 4.97
C PRO A 61 -1.74 -12.26 4.79
N ASN A 62 -0.60 -11.72 4.38
CA ASN A 62 0.68 -12.37 4.65
C ASN A 62 1.02 -11.97 6.11
N PRO A 63 1.26 -12.93 7.04
CA PRO A 63 2.37 -13.85 6.83
C PRO A 63 2.25 -15.28 7.40
N ALA A 64 2.83 -16.23 6.68
CA ALA A 64 3.67 -17.25 7.32
C ALA A 64 4.89 -17.52 6.41
N PRO A 65 6.10 -17.60 6.97
CA PRO A 65 7.32 -17.77 6.21
C PRO A 65 7.39 -19.19 5.62
N SER A 66 7.76 -19.27 4.35
CA SER A 66 8.39 -20.41 3.67
C SER A 66 8.16 -21.80 4.27
N GLN A 67 7.05 -22.43 3.89
CA GLN A 67 6.95 -23.89 3.87
C GLN A 67 6.59 -24.37 2.47
N ASP A 68 7.42 -24.03 1.48
CA ASP A 68 7.57 -24.87 0.28
C ASP A 68 8.80 -24.38 -0.48
N ALA A 69 9.98 -24.78 -0.01
CA ALA A 69 10.98 -25.17 -0.99
C ALA A 69 10.60 -26.60 -1.37
N PRO A 70 10.19 -26.90 -2.61
CA PRO A 70 10.27 -28.25 -3.10
C PRO A 70 11.76 -28.53 -3.25
N THR A 71 12.38 -29.01 -2.17
CA THR A 71 13.67 -29.67 -2.28
C THR A 71 13.46 -30.81 -3.28
N GLU A 72 14.18 -30.70 -4.39
CA GLU A 72 14.44 -31.70 -5.42
C GLU A 72 14.30 -33.15 -4.90
N PRO A 73 13.71 -34.08 -5.66
CA PRO A 73 13.35 -35.41 -5.17
C PRO A 73 14.62 -36.19 -4.80
N GLU A 74 14.96 -36.25 -3.51
CA GLU A 74 15.95 -37.21 -3.04
C GLU A 74 15.29 -38.59 -2.99
N PRO A 75 15.84 -39.60 -3.69
CA PRO A 75 15.23 -40.92 -3.77
C PRO A 75 15.31 -41.60 -2.39
N GLU A 76 14.17 -41.89 -1.76
CA GLU A 76 14.12 -42.95 -0.75
C GLU A 76 14.45 -44.27 -1.45
N PRO A 77 15.34 -45.11 -0.92
CA PRO A 77 14.85 -46.00 0.14
C PRO A 77 15.91 -46.46 1.16
N THR A 78 15.38 -47.15 2.18
CA THR A 78 15.98 -48.23 2.99
C THR A 78 16.34 -47.88 4.44
N VAL A 79 15.40 -48.15 5.37
CA VAL A 79 15.23 -49.39 6.20
C VAL A 79 16.27 -49.51 7.33
N VAL A 80 15.76 -49.87 8.50
CA VAL A 80 16.37 -50.70 9.57
C VAL A 80 16.71 -49.90 10.84
N THR A 81 15.75 -49.74 11.76
CA THR A 81 15.61 -50.47 13.05
C THR A 81 16.66 -50.24 14.15
N LYS A 82 16.10 -50.06 15.37
CA LYS A 82 16.55 -50.49 16.72
C LYS A 82 17.12 -49.45 17.71
N PRO A 83 16.94 -49.71 19.04
CA PRO A 83 16.56 -48.73 20.04
C PRO A 83 17.59 -48.59 21.20
N GLU A 84 17.15 -47.96 22.30
CA GLU A 84 17.67 -48.11 23.67
C GLU A 84 18.88 -47.24 24.07
N LYS A 85 18.74 -46.47 25.16
CA LYS A 85 19.34 -46.80 26.49
C LYS A 85 19.41 -45.58 27.44
N ASN A 86 18.66 -45.70 28.53
CA ASN A 86 19.03 -45.44 29.94
C ASN A 86 19.86 -44.18 30.31
N ALA A 87 19.41 -43.41 31.31
CA ALA A 87 20.01 -43.36 32.66
C ALA A 87 19.80 -42.00 33.37
N LYS A 88 18.87 -42.03 34.33
CA LYS A 88 18.88 -41.47 35.68
C LYS A 88 20.17 -40.74 36.14
N LYS A 89 20.01 -39.54 36.72
CA LYS A 89 20.27 -39.29 38.16
C LYS A 89 19.59 -38.02 38.63
#